data_AF-A0A9E4JB94-F1
#
_entry.id   AF-A0A9E4JB94-F1
#
_cell.length_a   1.000
_cell.length_b   1.000
_cell.length_c   1.000
_cell.angle_alpha   90.00
_cell.angle_beta   90.00
_cell.angle_gamma   90.00
#
_symmetry.space_group_name_H-M   'P 1'
#
loop_
_entity.id
_entity.type
_entity.pdbx_description
1 polymer ?
#
loop_
_entity_poly.entity_id
_entity_poly.type
_entity_poly.pdbx_seq_one_letter_code
_entity_poly.pdbx_strand_id
1 'polypeptide(L)'
;MPFPRSSKRAALAVAISLGIHVAVVLGVMGSALVRLWPRAPAIEFEVSRTPPTALPLAAETPAPRPQAAPPDEEVTAEEGTKPARPRRPPRKPVADAGAPDGGAADAGQTLDAGPSSLASGDAGTGLRADGPEGARLVVRLRLDRLRQAPRSAAFAALADELLLLLPDRRRLLEGSGIDLFRDFDTLVVATPNPLDDAVTFLGVRHHLTDDALMESLGRAATGRGRPLTWERHRERPVGLRPSHAGRDDRLFVLPAPGWAVIAPGTYMQLLVPELVPGADPHAAPESWESLTGRLRGEEAVMPEDAVLMATMHALLAADAGQTITVPGAGALPVPGGMGLFVALEPAFVTTLRLQFSRAEAARAWAKEIPALQRQFSTHPVVLLSGMAGAVGRVTFEIEASPEGAADTNTLVIRFPMTSDEAERILRLITNLARGRLAR
;
A
#
# COMPACT_ATOMS: atom_id res chain seq x y z
N MET A 1 -18.92 7.77 28.45
CA MET A 1 -17.53 7.34 28.68
C MET A 1 -16.79 7.38 27.35
N PRO A 2 -15.55 7.88 27.25
CA PRO A 2 -14.80 7.90 26.00
C PRO A 2 -14.11 6.54 25.74
N PHE A 3 -14.21 6.00 24.53
CA PHE A 3 -13.47 4.81 24.11
C PHE A 3 -12.00 5.16 23.75
N PRO A 4 -11.03 4.24 23.96
CA PRO A 4 -9.61 4.56 23.89
C PRO A 4 -9.06 4.71 22.46
N ARG A 5 -8.11 5.64 22.29
CA ARG A 5 -7.39 5.91 21.03
C ARG A 5 -6.24 4.91 20.79
N SER A 6 -6.53 3.66 20.45
CA SER A 6 -5.50 2.63 20.17
C SER A 6 -5.60 1.93 18.81
N SER A 7 -6.78 1.87 18.19
CA SER A 7 -7.06 1.07 16.98
C SER A 7 -6.23 1.41 15.74
N LYS A 8 -5.65 2.62 15.66
CA LYS A 8 -4.79 3.04 14.53
C LYS A 8 -3.53 2.17 14.34
N ARG A 9 -3.14 1.36 15.34
CA ARG A 9 -2.02 0.39 15.23
C ARG A 9 -2.44 -0.98 14.65
N ALA A 10 -3.72 -1.34 14.72
CA ALA A 10 -4.23 -2.59 14.13
C ALA A 10 -4.40 -2.46 12.60
N ALA A 11 -4.87 -1.30 12.13
CA ALA A 11 -4.87 -0.92 10.72
C ALA A 11 -3.48 -1.12 10.07
N LEU A 12 -2.45 -0.51 10.68
CA LEU A 12 -1.03 -0.68 10.32
C LEU A 12 -0.63 -2.16 10.25
N ALA A 13 -1.17 -2.99 11.14
CA ALA A 13 -0.83 -4.41 11.18
C ALA A 13 -1.46 -5.25 10.06
N VAL A 14 -2.52 -4.82 9.35
CA VAL A 14 -3.26 -5.71 8.41
C VAL A 14 -2.64 -5.83 7.03
N ALA A 15 -2.39 -4.74 6.30
CA ALA A 15 -1.75 -4.84 4.99
C ALA A 15 -0.23 -5.00 5.07
N ILE A 16 0.39 -4.59 6.19
CA ILE A 16 1.66 -5.18 6.59
C ILE A 16 1.45 -6.69 6.81
N SER A 17 0.46 -7.17 7.57
CA SER A 17 0.16 -8.61 7.66
C SER A 17 -0.19 -9.29 6.32
N LEU A 18 -0.45 -8.60 5.21
CA LEU A 18 -0.65 -9.26 3.90
C LEU A 18 0.61 -9.20 3.03
N GLY A 19 1.06 -7.99 2.64
CA GLY A 19 2.29 -7.83 1.85
C GLY A 19 3.52 -8.33 2.60
N ILE A 20 3.55 -8.12 3.91
CA ILE A 20 4.51 -8.77 4.78
C ILE A 20 4.10 -10.20 5.19
N HIS A 21 2.87 -10.75 5.37
CA HIS A 21 2.80 -12.25 5.46
C HIS A 21 3.15 -13.00 4.16
N VAL A 22 3.22 -12.36 3.01
CA VAL A 22 3.96 -12.94 1.88
C VAL A 22 5.47 -12.77 2.10
N ALA A 23 5.99 -11.55 2.23
CA ALA A 23 7.41 -11.26 2.49
C ALA A 23 7.94 -11.74 3.88
N VAL A 24 7.10 -12.41 4.67
CA VAL A 24 7.30 -12.92 6.03
C VAL A 24 6.70 -14.33 6.19
N VAL A 25 6.04 -14.92 5.19
CA VAL A 25 6.35 -16.35 4.94
C VAL A 25 7.78 -16.41 4.42
N LEU A 26 8.12 -15.64 3.39
CA LEU A 26 9.47 -15.53 2.84
C LEU A 26 10.51 -14.90 3.81
N GLY A 27 10.08 -14.29 4.92
CA GLY A 27 10.94 -13.55 5.85
C GLY A 27 10.63 -13.71 7.35
N VAL A 28 9.60 -14.47 7.77
CA VAL A 28 9.38 -14.99 9.14
C VAL A 28 9.68 -16.48 9.17
N MET A 29 9.68 -17.21 8.04
CA MET A 29 10.64 -18.31 7.91
C MET A 29 12.07 -17.79 8.18
N GLY A 30 12.35 -16.52 7.82
CA GLY A 30 13.61 -15.79 8.04
C GLY A 30 13.78 -15.04 9.37
N SER A 31 12.71 -14.76 10.13
CA SER A 31 12.78 -13.96 11.37
C SER A 31 11.99 -14.53 12.57
N ALA A 32 11.13 -15.53 12.38
CA ALA A 32 10.93 -16.53 13.42
C ALA A 32 12.21 -17.38 13.56
N LEU A 33 12.99 -17.53 12.47
CA LEU A 33 14.40 -17.97 12.49
C LEU A 33 15.21 -17.26 13.59
N VAL A 34 15.03 -15.93 13.68
CA VAL A 34 15.79 -15.03 14.55
C VAL A 34 15.16 -14.93 15.95
N ARG A 35 13.85 -15.15 16.08
CA ARG A 35 13.10 -15.00 17.35
C ARG A 35 12.81 -16.30 18.10
N LEU A 36 12.91 -17.46 17.45
CA LEU A 36 12.90 -18.78 18.09
C LEU A 36 14.32 -19.30 18.37
N TRP A 37 15.36 -18.54 18.02
CA TRP A 37 16.74 -18.85 18.37
C TRP A 37 17.00 -18.55 19.86
N PRO A 38 17.21 -19.55 20.73
CA PRO A 38 17.48 -19.29 22.13
C PRO A 38 18.90 -18.75 22.29
N ARG A 39 19.03 -17.54 22.88
CA ARG A 39 20.28 -16.77 23.11
C ARG A 39 20.76 -15.90 21.94
N ALA A 40 19.97 -14.89 21.58
CA ALA A 40 20.47 -13.63 21.00
C ALA A 40 19.97 -12.45 21.87
N PRO A 41 20.77 -11.39 22.10
CA PRO A 41 20.29 -10.19 22.78
C PRO A 41 19.24 -9.45 21.92
N ALA A 42 18.49 -8.54 22.54
CA ALA A 42 17.44 -7.79 21.85
C ALA A 42 18.01 -6.97 20.68
N ILE A 43 17.60 -7.30 19.45
CA ILE A 43 17.97 -6.54 18.25
C ILE A 43 17.06 -5.32 18.16
N GLU A 44 17.59 -4.14 18.46
CA GLU A 44 16.98 -2.87 18.09
C GLU A 44 17.13 -2.67 16.58
N PHE A 45 16.07 -2.18 15.92
CA PHE A 45 16.08 -1.90 14.49
C PHE A 45 16.68 -0.51 14.24
N GLU A 46 18.00 -0.39 14.36
CA GLU A 46 18.71 0.83 14.02
C GLU A 46 18.66 1.06 12.49
N VAL A 47 17.73 1.91 12.06
CA VAL A 47 17.67 2.41 10.68
C VAL A 47 18.75 3.48 10.51
N SER A 48 20.00 3.01 10.41
CA SER A 48 21.15 3.88 10.21
C SER A 48 21.06 4.59 8.86
N ARG A 49 20.74 5.89 8.91
CA ARG A 49 20.91 6.80 7.77
C ARG A 49 22.36 7.23 7.74
N THR A 50 23.21 6.54 6.98
CA THR A 50 24.54 7.09 6.63
C THR A 50 24.34 8.41 5.89
N PRO A 51 24.77 9.56 6.42
CA PRO A 51 24.74 10.80 5.67
C PRO A 51 25.66 10.65 4.45
N PRO A 52 25.34 11.29 3.30
CA PRO A 52 26.24 11.24 2.15
C PRO A 52 27.59 11.82 2.55
N THR A 53 28.67 11.05 2.29
CA THR A 53 30.04 11.49 2.56
C THR A 53 30.29 12.82 1.87
N ALA A 54 30.42 13.89 2.66
CA ALA A 54 30.66 15.22 2.13
C ALA A 54 31.96 15.22 1.33
N LEU A 55 31.88 15.58 0.05
CA LEU A 55 33.07 15.89 -0.74
C LEU A 55 33.81 17.04 -0.05
N PRO A 56 35.16 16.98 0.06
CA PRO A 56 35.92 17.99 0.79
C PRO A 56 35.96 19.30 0.00
N LEU A 57 34.96 20.16 0.19
CA LEU A 57 35.09 21.58 -0.14
C LEU A 57 36.16 22.17 0.78
N ALA A 58 37.18 22.78 0.18
CA ALA A 58 38.17 23.54 0.92
C ALA A 58 37.51 24.77 1.57
N ALA A 59 37.63 24.89 2.90
CA ALA A 59 37.07 26.01 3.63
C ALA A 59 38.03 27.20 3.63
N GLU A 60 37.77 28.21 2.80
CA GLU A 60 38.37 29.54 3.01
C GLU A 60 37.89 30.11 4.36
N THR A 61 38.81 30.64 5.15
CA THR A 61 38.55 31.08 6.53
C THR A 61 38.37 32.59 6.60
N PRO A 62 37.19 33.12 6.96
CA PRO A 62 37.00 34.55 7.20
C PRO A 62 37.66 34.99 8.52
N ALA A 63 38.36 36.12 8.51
CA ALA A 63 39.01 36.66 9.71
C ALA A 63 38.00 37.21 10.75
N PRO A 64 38.29 37.10 12.07
CA PRO A 64 37.41 37.58 13.12
C PRO A 64 37.39 39.11 13.23
N ARG A 65 36.26 39.68 13.69
CA ARG A 65 36.15 41.09 14.07
C ARG A 65 36.43 41.27 15.57
N PRO A 66 37.00 42.41 16.03
CA PRO A 66 37.24 42.67 17.44
C PRO A 66 35.94 42.77 18.26
N GLN A 67 35.99 42.34 19.52
CA GLN A 67 34.91 42.41 20.49
C GLN A 67 35.17 43.58 21.46
N ALA A 68 34.13 44.35 21.81
CA ALA A 68 34.24 45.45 22.77
C ALA A 68 34.08 44.95 24.22
N ALA A 69 34.76 45.63 25.16
CA ALA A 69 34.72 45.30 26.58
C ALA A 69 33.45 45.82 27.29
N PRO A 70 33.01 45.19 28.40
CA PRO A 70 31.87 45.64 29.20
C PRO A 70 32.26 46.73 30.24
N PRO A 71 31.28 47.47 30.77
CA PRO A 71 31.36 48.13 32.08
C PRO A 71 30.84 47.20 33.20
N ASP A 72 31.27 47.47 34.44
CA ASP A 72 31.10 46.59 35.60
C ASP A 72 29.75 46.72 36.36
N GLU A 73 29.60 45.88 37.39
CA GLU A 73 28.47 45.79 38.33
C GLU A 73 28.40 46.98 39.31
N GLU A 74 27.21 47.24 39.89
CA GLU A 74 26.96 46.97 41.32
C GLU A 74 25.49 47.28 41.77
N VAL A 75 24.96 46.41 42.62
CA VAL A 75 24.22 46.66 43.90
C VAL A 75 23.25 47.88 43.95
N THR A 76 21.95 47.74 44.26
CA THR A 76 21.40 47.26 45.55
C THR A 76 19.94 46.80 45.42
N ALA A 77 19.42 46.06 46.41
CA ALA A 77 18.00 45.67 46.53
C ALA A 77 17.11 46.77 47.17
N GLU A 78 15.78 46.68 47.01
CA GLU A 78 14.88 46.30 48.12
C GLU A 78 13.45 45.92 47.67
N GLU A 79 12.56 45.61 48.62
CA GLU A 79 11.28 44.92 48.48
C GLU A 79 10.06 45.87 48.64
N GLY A 80 8.97 45.69 47.87
CA GLY A 80 7.83 46.65 47.93
C GLY A 80 6.54 46.33 47.16
N THR A 81 5.62 45.60 47.82
CA THR A 81 4.14 45.78 47.90
C THR A 81 3.29 46.26 46.68
N LYS A 82 2.18 45.53 46.42
CA LYS A 82 1.01 45.89 45.56
C LYS A 82 0.16 47.04 46.20
N PRO A 83 -0.98 47.57 45.65
CA PRO A 83 -1.78 47.17 44.48
C PRO A 83 -2.40 48.32 43.61
N ALA A 84 -3.35 47.94 42.73
CA ALA A 84 -4.53 48.70 42.25
C ALA A 84 -4.46 49.55 40.95
N ARG A 85 -5.65 49.68 40.32
CA ARG A 85 -5.95 50.35 39.03
C ARG A 85 -6.51 51.77 39.22
N PRO A 86 -6.51 52.59 38.17
CA PRO A 86 -7.80 53.08 37.63
C PRO A 86 -8.01 52.82 36.12
N ARG A 87 -9.25 53.01 35.63
CA ARG A 87 -9.65 52.94 34.19
C ARG A 87 -10.15 54.30 33.71
N ARG A 88 -9.78 54.75 32.50
CA ARG A 88 -10.54 55.63 31.56
C ARG A 88 -9.65 56.04 30.37
N PRO A 89 -10.18 56.63 29.28
CA PRO A 89 -11.52 56.53 28.67
C PRO A 89 -11.44 56.04 27.19
N PRO A 90 -12.57 55.76 26.49
CA PRO A 90 -12.53 55.33 25.09
C PRO A 90 -12.33 56.50 24.09
N ARG A 91 -11.72 56.23 22.94
CA ARG A 91 -11.79 57.08 21.74
C ARG A 91 -12.90 56.61 20.79
N LYS A 92 -13.51 57.57 20.08
CA LYS A 92 -14.55 57.35 19.06
C LYS A 92 -13.94 56.95 17.70
N PRO A 93 -14.73 56.35 16.79
CA PRO A 93 -14.23 55.81 15.53
C PRO A 93 -13.89 56.90 14.50
N VAL A 94 -12.99 56.55 13.59
CA VAL A 94 -12.79 57.17 12.27
C VAL A 94 -12.90 56.04 11.24
N ALA A 95 -13.46 56.31 10.07
CA ALA A 95 -13.74 55.31 9.05
C ALA A 95 -12.76 55.39 7.87
N ASP A 96 -12.51 54.21 7.29
CA ASP A 96 -12.20 53.92 5.89
C ASP A 96 -10.98 54.59 5.21
N ALA A 97 -9.98 53.77 4.87
CA ALA A 97 -9.34 53.72 3.55
C ALA A 97 -8.29 52.59 3.47
N GLY A 98 -8.37 51.73 2.45
CA GLY A 98 -7.21 51.02 1.89
C GLY A 98 -6.85 49.62 2.44
N ALA A 99 -6.75 48.66 1.53
CA ALA A 99 -6.06 47.37 1.67
C ALA A 99 -4.53 47.54 1.42
N PRO A 100 -3.63 46.52 1.57
CA PRO A 100 -3.92 45.09 1.67
C PRO A 100 -3.10 44.26 2.69
N ASP A 101 -3.52 42.99 2.80
CA ASP A 101 -2.77 41.73 3.02
C ASP A 101 -1.46 41.69 3.83
N GLY A 102 -1.46 40.75 4.79
CA GLY A 102 -0.31 40.32 5.59
C GLY A 102 -0.62 39.02 6.35
N GLY A 103 -1.27 38.06 5.67
CA GLY A 103 -1.79 36.83 6.27
C GLY A 103 -0.70 35.90 6.84
N ALA A 104 -1.06 35.12 7.85
CA ALA A 104 -0.15 34.16 8.47
C ALA A 104 0.26 33.04 7.50
N ALA A 105 1.50 32.57 7.62
CA ALA A 105 2.01 31.45 6.83
C ALA A 105 1.32 30.13 7.23
N ASP A 106 0.51 29.59 6.32
CA ASP A 106 0.00 28.21 6.40
C ASP A 106 1.00 27.24 5.75
N ALA A 107 1.13 26.04 6.31
CA ALA A 107 2.18 25.08 5.98
C ALA A 107 1.77 24.11 4.86
N GLY A 108 1.22 24.65 3.77
CA GLY A 108 0.84 23.87 2.58
C GLY A 108 2.04 23.49 1.71
N GLN A 109 2.56 22.27 1.84
CA GLN A 109 3.48 21.71 0.84
C GLN A 109 2.72 21.32 -0.43
N THR A 110 2.68 22.22 -1.40
CA THR A 110 2.28 21.91 -2.78
C THR A 110 3.37 21.06 -3.44
N LEU A 111 3.06 19.80 -3.75
CA LEU A 111 3.91 18.95 -4.58
C LEU A 111 3.67 19.27 -6.05
N ASP A 112 4.38 20.27 -6.57
CA ASP A 112 4.45 20.53 -8.02
C ASP A 112 5.15 19.37 -8.73
N ALA A 113 4.34 18.45 -9.27
CA ALA A 113 4.78 17.36 -10.13
C ALA A 113 4.59 17.78 -11.60
N GLY A 114 5.61 18.44 -12.17
CA GLY A 114 5.59 18.86 -13.58
C GLY A 114 5.48 17.67 -14.55
N PRO A 115 4.83 17.85 -15.72
CA PRO A 115 4.54 16.76 -16.65
C PRO A 115 5.81 16.28 -17.37
N SER A 116 6.16 15.00 -17.21
CA SER A 116 7.19 14.34 -18.02
C SER A 116 6.99 12.82 -18.09
N SER A 117 7.58 12.21 -19.12
CA SER A 117 7.57 10.76 -19.43
C SER A 117 6.19 10.07 -19.42
N LEU A 118 5.26 10.57 -20.23
CA LEU A 118 4.39 9.68 -21.00
C LEU A 118 5.12 9.27 -22.30
N ALA A 119 4.74 8.13 -22.87
CA ALA A 119 5.30 7.52 -24.09
C ALA A 119 6.75 6.97 -23.97
N SER A 120 6.86 5.75 -23.44
CA SER A 120 7.87 4.76 -23.86
C SER A 120 7.22 3.38 -23.84
N GLY A 121 7.39 2.62 -24.92
CA GLY A 121 6.58 1.44 -25.23
C GLY A 121 7.02 0.14 -24.55
N ASP A 122 7.24 0.17 -23.23
CA ASP A 122 7.71 -1.00 -22.47
C ASP A 122 6.65 -1.50 -21.47
N ALA A 123 6.36 -2.81 -21.52
CA ALA A 123 5.19 -3.46 -20.93
C ALA A 123 5.29 -3.70 -19.40
N GLY A 124 5.95 -2.81 -18.67
CA GLY A 124 6.15 -2.93 -17.22
C GLY A 124 6.65 -1.68 -16.50
N THR A 125 6.59 -0.49 -17.12
CA THR A 125 7.29 0.73 -16.65
C THR A 125 6.47 1.70 -15.79
N GLY A 126 5.74 1.17 -14.79
CA GLY A 126 5.54 1.90 -13.52
C GLY A 126 4.12 1.87 -12.91
N LEU A 127 4.06 1.46 -11.64
CA LEU A 127 2.83 1.29 -10.82
C LEU A 127 1.90 2.51 -10.70
N ARG A 128 2.28 3.68 -11.22
CA ARG A 128 1.42 4.86 -11.31
C ARG A 128 0.43 4.79 -12.48
N ALA A 129 0.74 4.02 -13.52
CA ALA A 129 -0.20 3.73 -14.60
C ALA A 129 -1.22 2.65 -14.15
N ASP A 130 -0.72 1.63 -13.46
CA ASP A 130 -1.46 0.39 -13.14
C ASP A 130 -2.54 0.53 -12.03
N GLY A 131 -3.08 1.72 -11.78
CA GLY A 131 -4.05 1.93 -10.69
C GLY A 131 -4.55 3.37 -10.51
N PRO A 132 -5.33 3.61 -9.44
CA PRO A 132 -5.74 4.95 -9.02
C PRO A 132 -4.52 5.82 -8.70
N GLU A 133 -4.55 7.11 -9.03
CA GLU A 133 -3.39 7.97 -8.83
C GLU A 133 -2.94 7.99 -7.36
N GLY A 134 -1.62 7.83 -7.15
CA GLY A 134 -1.02 7.74 -5.82
C GLY A 134 -1.12 6.37 -5.14
N ALA A 135 -1.71 5.35 -5.78
CA ALA A 135 -1.70 3.98 -5.28
C ALA A 135 -0.26 3.48 -5.01
N ARG A 136 -0.09 2.78 -3.88
CA ARG A 136 1.20 2.19 -3.45
C ARG A 136 1.16 0.67 -3.39
N LEU A 137 -0.03 0.10 -3.28
CA LEU A 137 -0.33 -1.32 -3.45
C LEU A 137 -1.39 -1.45 -4.55
N VAL A 138 -1.15 -2.34 -5.51
CA VAL A 138 -2.18 -2.90 -6.38
C VAL A 138 -2.11 -4.43 -6.30
N VAL A 139 -3.27 -5.09 -6.22
CA VAL A 139 -3.40 -6.55 -6.23
C VAL A 139 -4.46 -6.94 -7.25
N ARG A 140 -4.15 -7.91 -8.09
CA ARG A 140 -5.01 -8.45 -9.14
C ARG A 140 -5.16 -9.95 -8.87
N LEU A 141 -6.39 -10.45 -8.83
CA LEU A 141 -6.71 -11.86 -8.65
C LEU A 141 -7.56 -12.33 -9.82
N ARG A 142 -7.15 -13.42 -10.46
CA ARG A 142 -7.88 -14.11 -11.52
C ARG A 142 -8.61 -15.30 -10.91
N LEU A 143 -9.81 -15.02 -10.43
CA LEU A 143 -10.73 -15.95 -9.78
C LEU A 143 -11.23 -16.99 -10.79
N ASP A 144 -11.36 -16.61 -12.06
CA ASP A 144 -11.64 -17.51 -13.18
C ASP A 144 -10.57 -18.59 -13.38
N ARG A 145 -9.29 -18.22 -13.41
CA ARG A 145 -8.16 -19.17 -13.47
C ARG A 145 -8.03 -19.97 -12.18
N LEU A 146 -8.22 -19.33 -11.02
CA LEU A 146 -8.20 -20.00 -9.71
C LEU A 146 -9.31 -21.05 -9.56
N ARG A 147 -10.50 -20.86 -10.17
CA ARG A 147 -11.55 -21.89 -10.25
C ARG A 147 -11.10 -23.12 -11.07
N GLN A 148 -10.40 -22.89 -12.18
CA GLN A 148 -10.03 -23.92 -13.15
C GLN A 148 -8.85 -24.78 -12.67
N ALA A 149 -7.94 -24.20 -11.89
CA ALA A 149 -6.69 -24.85 -11.50
C ALA A 149 -6.84 -26.14 -10.66
N PRO A 150 -5.89 -27.08 -10.74
CA PRO A 150 -5.84 -28.26 -9.87
C PRO A 150 -5.93 -27.90 -8.37
N ARG A 151 -6.83 -28.60 -7.65
CA ARG A 151 -7.16 -28.35 -6.23
C ARG A 151 -7.74 -26.95 -5.95
N SER A 152 -8.30 -26.29 -6.95
CA SER A 152 -9.00 -24.99 -6.85
C SER A 152 -9.87 -24.84 -5.61
N ALA A 153 -10.71 -25.83 -5.28
CA ALA A 153 -11.58 -25.79 -4.11
C ALA A 153 -10.83 -25.58 -2.77
N ALA A 154 -9.65 -26.18 -2.59
CA ALA A 154 -8.84 -26.02 -1.37
C ALA A 154 -8.16 -24.64 -1.33
N PHE A 155 -7.66 -24.16 -2.46
CA PHE A 155 -7.06 -22.83 -2.57
C PHE A 155 -8.09 -21.71 -2.45
N ALA A 156 -9.27 -21.85 -3.06
CA ALA A 156 -10.38 -20.92 -2.97
C ALA A 156 -10.91 -20.83 -1.53
N ALA A 157 -11.05 -21.96 -0.82
CA ALA A 157 -11.44 -21.94 0.59
C ALA A 157 -10.41 -21.17 1.47
N LEU A 158 -9.12 -21.47 1.33
CA LEU A 158 -8.07 -20.76 2.08
C LEU A 158 -7.94 -19.28 1.67
N ALA A 159 -8.21 -18.95 0.41
CA ALA A 159 -8.26 -17.57 -0.08
C ALA A 159 -9.47 -16.82 0.47
N ASP A 160 -10.67 -17.42 0.50
CA ASP A 160 -11.84 -16.77 1.13
C ASP A 160 -11.65 -16.61 2.63
N GLU A 161 -11.11 -17.63 3.32
CA GLU A 161 -10.75 -17.53 4.74
C GLU A 161 -9.76 -16.39 5.05
N LEU A 162 -8.84 -16.09 4.12
CA LEU A 162 -7.89 -14.98 4.23
C LEU A 162 -8.53 -13.64 3.86
N LEU A 163 -9.35 -13.60 2.81
CA LEU A 163 -10.04 -12.39 2.37
C LEU A 163 -11.12 -11.96 3.37
N LEU A 164 -11.81 -12.90 4.05
CA LEU A 164 -12.77 -12.63 5.13
C LEU A 164 -12.14 -11.90 6.33
N LEU A 165 -10.81 -11.87 6.44
CA LEU A 165 -10.10 -11.06 7.43
C LEU A 165 -10.03 -9.58 7.03
N LEU A 166 -10.27 -9.24 5.77
CA LEU A 166 -10.30 -7.86 5.27
C LEU A 166 -11.67 -7.22 5.57
N PRO A 167 -11.70 -5.95 6.03
CA PRO A 167 -12.96 -5.24 6.27
C PRO A 167 -13.90 -5.21 5.07
N ASP A 168 -13.35 -5.15 3.85
CA ASP A 168 -14.10 -4.98 2.61
C ASP A 168 -14.87 -6.24 2.18
N ARG A 169 -14.19 -7.39 2.13
CA ARG A 169 -14.84 -8.70 1.84
C ARG A 169 -16.04 -8.95 2.75
N ARG A 170 -15.98 -8.47 4.00
CA ARG A 170 -17.10 -8.46 4.93
C ARG A 170 -18.10 -7.36 4.58
N ARG A 171 -17.76 -6.09 4.72
CA ARG A 171 -18.67 -4.94 4.54
C ARG A 171 -19.47 -4.95 3.24
N LEU A 172 -18.90 -5.50 2.17
CA LEU A 172 -19.44 -5.46 0.82
C LEU A 172 -20.18 -6.77 0.45
N LEU A 173 -19.65 -7.95 0.82
CA LEU A 173 -20.17 -9.23 0.32
C LEU A 173 -20.81 -10.15 1.39
N GLU A 174 -20.41 -10.09 2.67
CA GLU A 174 -21.10 -10.81 3.76
C GLU A 174 -22.57 -10.33 3.81
N GLY A 175 -23.54 -11.23 3.69
CA GLY A 175 -24.97 -10.89 3.63
C GLY A 175 -25.55 -10.47 2.26
N SER A 176 -24.75 -10.45 1.19
CA SER A 176 -25.25 -10.09 -0.17
C SER A 176 -25.94 -11.26 -0.90
N GLY A 177 -25.45 -12.49 -0.67
CA GLY A 177 -25.73 -13.68 -1.48
C GLY A 177 -24.70 -13.92 -2.61
N ILE A 178 -23.77 -12.99 -2.81
CA ILE A 178 -22.66 -13.10 -3.77
C ILE A 178 -21.61 -14.06 -3.20
N ASP A 179 -21.25 -15.06 -3.99
CA ASP A 179 -20.08 -15.91 -3.78
C ASP A 179 -18.92 -15.35 -4.61
N LEU A 180 -17.86 -14.90 -3.94
CA LEU A 180 -16.71 -14.27 -4.59
C LEU A 180 -16.06 -15.17 -5.64
N PHE A 181 -15.95 -16.47 -5.37
CA PHE A 181 -15.24 -17.41 -6.24
C PHE A 181 -16.14 -17.98 -7.33
N ARG A 182 -17.46 -17.95 -7.15
CA ARG A 182 -18.43 -18.25 -8.20
C ARG A 182 -18.65 -17.06 -9.14
N ASP A 183 -19.06 -15.91 -8.60
CA ASP A 183 -19.76 -14.86 -9.36
C ASP A 183 -18.82 -13.85 -10.07
N PHE A 184 -17.58 -13.71 -9.58
CA PHE A 184 -16.58 -12.78 -10.11
C PHE A 184 -15.45 -13.53 -10.82
N ASP A 185 -14.89 -12.94 -11.88
CA ASP A 185 -13.78 -13.51 -12.65
C ASP A 185 -12.44 -12.87 -12.28
N THR A 186 -12.46 -11.54 -12.09
CA THR A 186 -11.28 -10.72 -11.85
C THR A 186 -11.57 -9.78 -10.69
N LEU A 187 -10.65 -9.67 -9.75
CA LEU A 187 -10.69 -8.69 -8.66
C LEU A 187 -9.39 -7.87 -8.67
N VAL A 188 -9.51 -6.57 -8.89
CA VAL A 188 -8.45 -5.57 -8.74
C VAL A 188 -8.69 -4.80 -7.44
N VAL A 189 -7.68 -4.72 -6.59
CA VAL A 189 -7.64 -3.98 -5.33
C VAL A 189 -6.50 -2.98 -5.41
N ALA A 190 -6.76 -1.69 -5.25
CA ALA A 190 -5.72 -0.67 -5.37
C ALA A 190 -5.88 0.42 -4.31
N THR A 191 -4.76 0.87 -3.72
CA THR A 191 -4.83 1.77 -2.58
C THR A 191 -3.53 2.56 -2.34
N PRO A 192 -3.61 3.86 -2.01
CA PRO A 192 -2.46 4.67 -1.62
C PRO A 192 -1.96 4.35 -0.21
N ASN A 193 -2.83 3.79 0.63
CA ASN A 193 -2.56 3.46 2.02
C ASN A 193 -3.35 2.18 2.37
N PRO A 194 -2.76 0.98 2.24
CA PRO A 194 -3.50 -0.28 2.41
C PRO A 194 -3.86 -0.58 3.87
N LEU A 195 -3.52 0.33 4.79
CA LEU A 195 -3.95 0.34 6.18
C LEU A 195 -5.33 1.00 6.33
N ASP A 196 -5.79 1.74 5.31
CA ASP A 196 -7.04 2.46 5.30
C ASP A 196 -7.97 1.91 4.21
N ASP A 197 -9.00 1.23 4.70
CA ASP A 197 -10.07 0.61 3.93
C ASP A 197 -11.00 1.62 3.26
N ALA A 198 -11.13 2.84 3.78
CA ALA A 198 -11.95 3.88 3.16
C ALA A 198 -11.32 4.45 1.88
N VAL A 199 -9.98 4.45 1.78
CA VAL A 199 -9.24 4.91 0.57
C VAL A 199 -8.93 3.79 -0.42
N THR A 200 -9.44 2.58 -0.19
CA THR A 200 -9.21 1.43 -1.08
C THR A 200 -10.24 1.39 -2.21
N PHE A 201 -9.72 1.46 -3.44
CA PHE A 201 -10.43 1.21 -4.68
C PHE A 201 -10.52 -0.29 -4.94
N LEU A 202 -11.67 -0.74 -5.42
CA LEU A 202 -11.91 -2.11 -5.88
C LEU A 202 -12.52 -2.05 -7.29
N GLY A 203 -12.02 -2.84 -8.22
CA GLY A 203 -12.65 -3.10 -9.51
C GLY A 203 -12.87 -4.60 -9.69
N VAL A 204 -14.03 -5.02 -10.17
CA VAL A 204 -14.35 -6.44 -10.40
C VAL A 204 -14.97 -6.66 -11.77
N ARG A 205 -14.56 -7.74 -12.44
CA ARG A 205 -15.34 -8.36 -13.53
C ARG A 205 -16.25 -9.43 -12.93
N HIS A 206 -17.52 -9.43 -13.32
CA HIS A 206 -18.54 -10.38 -12.89
C HIS A 206 -19.42 -10.80 -14.06
N HIS A 207 -20.12 -11.93 -13.90
CA HIS A 207 -21.14 -12.37 -14.87
C HIS A 207 -22.59 -12.14 -14.38
N LEU A 208 -22.77 -11.55 -13.19
CA LEU A 208 -24.07 -11.09 -12.72
C LEU A 208 -24.59 -9.93 -13.60
N THR A 209 -25.91 -9.84 -13.78
CA THR A 209 -26.55 -8.66 -14.38
C THR A 209 -26.47 -7.46 -13.43
N ASP A 210 -26.53 -6.24 -13.99
CA ASP A 210 -26.51 -4.99 -13.22
C ASP A 210 -27.58 -5.02 -12.10
N ASP A 211 -28.83 -5.38 -12.42
CA ASP A 211 -29.93 -5.47 -11.45
C ASP A 211 -29.67 -6.50 -10.32
N ALA A 212 -29.19 -7.70 -10.66
CA ALA A 212 -28.93 -8.75 -9.69
C ALA A 212 -27.78 -8.39 -8.74
N LEU A 213 -26.77 -7.67 -9.24
CA LEU A 213 -25.68 -7.14 -8.42
C LEU A 213 -26.17 -5.95 -7.55
N MET A 214 -26.95 -5.04 -8.11
CA MET A 214 -27.55 -3.91 -7.38
C MET A 214 -28.44 -4.37 -6.22
N GLU A 215 -29.28 -5.38 -6.44
CA GLU A 215 -30.13 -5.98 -5.41
C GLU A 215 -29.27 -6.66 -4.33
N SER A 216 -28.28 -7.48 -4.74
CA SER A 216 -27.40 -8.20 -3.81
C SER A 216 -26.57 -7.28 -2.91
N LEU A 217 -26.00 -6.21 -3.48
CA LEU A 217 -25.31 -5.16 -2.73
C LEU A 217 -26.29 -4.37 -1.85
N GLY A 218 -27.51 -4.10 -2.34
CA GLY A 218 -28.59 -3.47 -1.57
C GLY A 218 -28.99 -4.27 -0.32
N ARG A 219 -29.09 -5.61 -0.42
CA ARG A 219 -29.34 -6.51 0.71
C ARG A 219 -28.23 -6.43 1.76
N ALA A 220 -26.97 -6.53 1.34
CA ALA A 220 -25.81 -6.41 2.24
C ALA A 220 -25.71 -5.03 2.93
N ALA A 221 -25.97 -3.96 2.18
CA ALA A 221 -25.97 -2.59 2.66
C ALA A 221 -27.08 -2.35 3.71
N THR A 222 -28.29 -2.82 3.41
CA THR A 222 -29.45 -2.73 4.31
C THR A 222 -29.26 -3.56 5.59
N GLY A 223 -28.74 -4.79 5.47
CA GLY A 223 -28.40 -5.65 6.61
C GLY A 223 -27.33 -5.08 7.54
N ARG A 224 -26.56 -4.08 7.10
CA ARG A 224 -25.61 -3.31 7.92
C ARG A 224 -26.12 -1.96 8.42
N GLY A 225 -27.40 -1.63 8.18
CA GLY A 225 -27.97 -0.33 8.53
C GLY A 225 -27.37 0.84 7.75
N ARG A 226 -26.75 0.58 6.59
CA ARG A 226 -26.13 1.59 5.72
C ARG A 226 -26.62 1.38 4.27
N PRO A 227 -27.93 1.51 4.00
CA PRO A 227 -28.52 1.20 2.69
C PRO A 227 -27.89 2.03 1.56
N LEU A 228 -27.95 1.47 0.35
CA LEU A 228 -27.54 2.15 -0.88
C LEU A 228 -28.76 2.77 -1.57
N THR A 229 -28.59 4.00 -2.04
CA THR A 229 -29.52 4.66 -2.97
C THR A 229 -28.91 4.58 -4.37
N TRP A 230 -29.61 3.96 -5.32
CA TRP A 230 -29.13 3.83 -6.69
C TRP A 230 -29.69 4.95 -7.56
N GLU A 231 -28.80 5.64 -8.26
CA GLU A 231 -29.09 6.69 -9.23
C GLU A 231 -28.52 6.32 -10.61
N ARG A 232 -28.87 7.08 -11.66
CA ARG A 232 -28.25 6.96 -12.98
C ARG A 232 -27.43 8.20 -13.30
N HIS A 233 -26.14 8.02 -13.55
CA HIS A 233 -25.22 9.07 -13.97
C HIS A 233 -24.54 8.63 -15.26
N ARG A 234 -24.64 9.46 -16.30
CA ARG A 234 -24.13 9.17 -17.65
C ARG A 234 -24.56 7.76 -18.13
N GLU A 235 -25.87 7.51 -18.08
CA GLU A 235 -26.58 6.24 -18.36
C GLU A 235 -26.18 4.98 -17.58
N ARG A 236 -25.33 5.08 -16.54
CA ARG A 236 -24.90 3.92 -15.75
C ARG A 236 -25.33 4.01 -14.28
N PRO A 237 -25.61 2.87 -13.61
CA PRO A 237 -25.94 2.86 -12.18
C PRO A 237 -24.80 3.33 -11.29
N VAL A 238 -25.12 4.24 -10.36
CA VAL A 238 -24.24 4.67 -9.27
C VAL A 238 -24.97 4.50 -7.94
N GLY A 239 -24.37 3.73 -7.02
CA GLY A 239 -24.87 3.47 -5.68
C GLY A 239 -24.24 4.43 -4.68
N LEU A 240 -25.03 5.39 -4.21
CA LEU A 240 -24.69 6.34 -3.16
C LEU A 240 -24.94 5.75 -1.77
N ARG A 241 -24.17 6.21 -0.79
CA ARG A 241 -24.51 6.10 0.64
C ARG A 241 -24.91 7.48 1.18
N PRO A 242 -25.81 7.57 2.17
CA PRO A 242 -26.08 8.84 2.85
C PRO A 242 -24.78 9.42 3.42
N SER A 243 -24.48 10.68 3.08
CA SER A 243 -23.18 11.35 3.32
C SER A 243 -22.75 11.46 4.79
N HIS A 244 -23.65 11.15 5.73
CA HIS A 244 -23.42 11.19 7.17
C HIS A 244 -23.17 9.79 7.79
N ALA A 245 -23.17 8.71 6.98
CA ALA A 245 -23.17 7.33 7.46
C ALA A 245 -21.81 6.79 7.98
N GLY A 246 -20.86 7.65 8.37
CA GLY A 246 -19.55 7.28 8.92
C GLY A 246 -18.42 7.13 7.89
N ARG A 247 -17.25 6.63 8.34
CA ARG A 247 -15.93 6.68 7.64
C ARG A 247 -15.86 6.13 6.21
N ASP A 248 -16.76 5.23 5.82
CA ASP A 248 -16.72 4.49 4.55
C ASP A 248 -17.74 5.09 3.58
N ASP A 249 -17.36 6.21 2.95
CA ASP A 249 -18.14 7.05 2.03
C ASP A 249 -18.17 6.54 0.59
N ARG A 250 -17.39 5.48 0.30
CA ARG A 250 -17.18 4.91 -1.03
C ARG A 250 -18.45 4.72 -1.86
N LEU A 251 -18.37 5.16 -3.12
CA LEU A 251 -19.35 4.89 -4.16
C LEU A 251 -19.32 3.45 -4.62
N PHE A 252 -20.42 3.03 -5.22
CA PHE A 252 -20.54 1.88 -6.10
C PHE A 252 -20.86 2.38 -7.50
N VAL A 253 -20.16 1.92 -8.53
CA VAL A 253 -20.38 2.31 -9.92
C VAL A 253 -20.41 1.05 -10.77
N LEU A 254 -21.38 0.92 -11.67
CA LEU A 254 -21.43 -0.16 -12.65
C LEU A 254 -21.07 0.39 -14.04
N PRO A 255 -19.79 0.70 -14.35
CA PRO A 255 -19.45 1.49 -15.54
C PRO A 255 -19.78 0.80 -16.87
N ALA A 256 -19.79 -0.53 -16.92
CA ALA A 256 -20.26 -1.30 -18.07
C ALA A 256 -20.89 -2.63 -17.59
N PRO A 257 -21.72 -3.30 -18.41
CA PRO A 257 -22.22 -4.63 -18.08
C PRO A 257 -21.08 -5.59 -17.75
N GLY A 258 -21.23 -6.34 -16.65
CA GLY A 258 -20.21 -7.24 -16.14
C GLY A 258 -19.01 -6.58 -15.46
N TRP A 259 -19.04 -5.26 -15.22
CA TRP A 259 -18.03 -4.54 -14.45
C TRP A 259 -18.65 -3.72 -13.32
N ALA A 260 -18.07 -3.86 -12.13
CA ALA A 260 -18.39 -3.03 -10.97
C ALA A 260 -17.12 -2.44 -10.35
N VAL A 261 -17.25 -1.21 -9.84
CA VAL A 261 -16.18 -0.44 -9.21
C VAL A 261 -16.68 0.10 -7.88
N ILE A 262 -15.83 0.07 -6.86
CA ILE A 262 -16.07 0.66 -5.54
C ILE A 262 -14.91 1.61 -5.26
N ALA A 263 -15.20 2.90 -5.15
CA ALA A 263 -14.18 3.96 -5.25
C ALA A 263 -14.26 4.96 -4.07
N PRO A 264 -13.11 5.44 -3.54
CA PRO A 264 -13.04 6.39 -2.43
C PRO A 264 -13.56 7.78 -2.78
N GLY A 265 -13.91 8.57 -1.75
CA GLY A 265 -14.39 9.95 -1.88
C GLY A 265 -13.53 10.84 -2.80
N THR A 266 -12.21 10.67 -2.76
CA THR A 266 -11.28 11.38 -3.65
C THR A 266 -11.42 10.98 -5.12
N TYR A 267 -11.73 9.72 -5.43
CA TYR A 267 -11.97 9.27 -6.80
C TYR A 267 -13.37 9.62 -7.31
N MET A 268 -14.31 10.00 -6.43
CA MET A 268 -15.62 10.53 -6.85
C MET A 268 -15.45 11.77 -7.74
N GLN A 269 -14.46 12.61 -7.45
CA GLN A 269 -14.18 13.84 -8.21
C GLN A 269 -13.75 13.56 -9.66
N LEU A 270 -13.17 12.38 -9.93
CA LEU A 270 -12.75 11.96 -11.26
C LEU A 270 -13.86 11.18 -12.00
N LEU A 271 -14.69 10.44 -11.27
CA LEU A 271 -15.70 9.53 -11.84
C LEU A 271 -17.10 10.14 -11.95
N VAL A 272 -17.48 11.02 -11.02
CA VAL A 272 -18.77 11.73 -10.95
C VAL A 272 -18.60 13.07 -10.18
N PRO A 273 -17.84 14.05 -10.71
CA PRO A 273 -17.74 15.39 -10.09
C PRO A 273 -19.12 16.03 -9.84
N GLU A 274 -20.13 15.71 -10.66
CA GLU A 274 -21.53 16.12 -10.48
C GLU A 274 -22.16 15.69 -9.13
N LEU A 275 -21.59 14.69 -8.46
CA LEU A 275 -22.02 14.17 -7.16
C LEU A 275 -21.14 14.63 -5.98
N VAL A 276 -20.10 15.44 -6.21
CA VAL A 276 -19.16 15.90 -5.17
C VAL A 276 -19.32 17.40 -4.91
N PRO A 277 -19.82 17.82 -3.74
CA PRO A 277 -19.86 19.23 -3.36
C PRO A 277 -18.45 19.84 -3.37
N GLY A 278 -18.24 20.83 -4.25
CA GLY A 278 -16.96 21.53 -4.38
C GLY A 278 -15.92 20.86 -5.29
N ALA A 279 -16.30 19.86 -6.10
CA ALA A 279 -15.49 19.49 -7.26
C ALA A 279 -15.42 20.65 -8.28
N ASP A 280 -14.34 20.69 -9.07
CA ASP A 280 -14.19 21.66 -10.16
C ASP A 280 -15.20 21.34 -11.29
N PRO A 281 -16.14 22.26 -11.60
CA PRO A 281 -17.12 22.05 -12.67
C PRO A 281 -16.51 22.07 -14.09
N HIS A 282 -15.21 22.39 -14.22
CA HIS A 282 -14.47 22.36 -15.48
C HIS A 282 -13.57 21.12 -15.62
N ALA A 283 -13.42 20.30 -14.56
CA ALA A 283 -12.71 19.04 -14.65
C ALA A 283 -13.52 18.03 -15.48
N ALA A 284 -12.96 17.62 -16.63
CA ALA A 284 -13.62 16.64 -17.50
C ALA A 284 -13.64 15.25 -16.82
N PRO A 285 -14.82 14.65 -16.54
CA PRO A 285 -14.90 13.38 -15.84
C PRO A 285 -14.39 12.22 -16.69
N GLU A 286 -13.70 11.26 -16.07
CA GLU A 286 -13.26 10.04 -16.73
C GLU A 286 -14.46 9.31 -17.34
N SER A 287 -14.36 8.89 -18.60
CA SER A 287 -15.44 8.14 -19.26
C SER A 287 -15.50 6.70 -18.75
N TRP A 288 -16.69 6.11 -18.75
CA TRP A 288 -16.87 4.70 -18.40
C TRP A 288 -16.10 3.75 -19.32
N GLU A 289 -15.91 4.16 -20.57
CA GLU A 289 -15.05 3.48 -21.54
C GLU A 289 -13.57 3.56 -21.14
N SER A 290 -13.06 4.73 -20.74
CA SER A 290 -11.70 4.89 -20.21
C SER A 290 -11.46 4.05 -18.96
N LEU A 291 -12.36 4.15 -17.97
CA LEU A 291 -12.27 3.39 -16.72
C LEU A 291 -12.26 1.88 -16.96
N THR A 292 -13.16 1.37 -17.80
CA THR A 292 -13.20 -0.08 -18.11
C THR A 292 -12.11 -0.49 -19.12
N GLY A 293 -11.59 0.44 -19.92
CA GLY A 293 -10.40 0.25 -20.74
C GLY A 293 -9.17 0.02 -19.88
N ARG A 294 -8.91 0.89 -18.89
CA ARG A 294 -7.85 0.72 -17.89
C ARG A 294 -8.01 -0.60 -17.15
N LEU A 295 -9.20 -0.93 -16.62
CA LEU A 295 -9.44 -2.18 -15.90
C LEU A 295 -9.25 -3.45 -16.77
N ARG A 296 -9.50 -3.39 -18.08
CA ARG A 296 -9.11 -4.48 -19.00
C ARG A 296 -7.60 -4.54 -19.24
N GLY A 297 -6.94 -3.39 -19.30
CA GLY A 297 -5.47 -3.28 -19.34
C GLY A 297 -4.82 -3.93 -18.11
N GLU A 298 -5.32 -3.64 -16.91
CA GLU A 298 -4.89 -4.28 -15.66
C GLU A 298 -4.94 -5.81 -15.74
N GLU A 299 -6.01 -6.35 -16.32
CA GLU A 299 -6.17 -7.80 -16.48
C GLU A 299 -5.22 -8.38 -17.55
N ALA A 300 -4.92 -7.61 -18.61
CA ALA A 300 -4.04 -8.03 -19.71
C ALA A 300 -2.55 -7.99 -19.36
N VAL A 301 -2.13 -7.14 -18.40
CA VAL A 301 -0.75 -7.12 -17.86
C VAL A 301 -0.42 -8.40 -17.05
N MET A 302 -1.43 -9.16 -16.64
CA MET A 302 -1.26 -10.33 -15.79
C MET A 302 -0.90 -11.59 -16.62
N PRO A 303 0.28 -12.23 -16.37
CA PRO A 303 0.74 -13.41 -17.12
C PRO A 303 -0.33 -14.51 -17.24
N GLU A 304 -0.33 -15.26 -18.35
CA GLU A 304 -1.43 -16.20 -18.68
C GLU A 304 -1.65 -17.30 -17.63
N ASP A 305 -0.57 -17.74 -16.99
CA ASP A 305 -0.50 -18.75 -15.93
C ASP A 305 -0.83 -18.20 -14.52
N ALA A 306 -0.77 -16.89 -14.34
CA ALA A 306 -0.91 -16.25 -13.03
C ALA A 306 -2.37 -16.21 -12.55
N VAL A 307 -2.59 -16.56 -11.28
CA VAL A 307 -3.86 -16.39 -10.55
C VAL A 307 -3.84 -15.21 -9.57
N LEU A 308 -2.65 -14.75 -9.16
CA LEU A 308 -2.47 -13.53 -8.39
C LEU A 308 -1.26 -12.74 -8.92
N MET A 309 -1.41 -11.42 -9.02
CA MET A 309 -0.34 -10.46 -9.23
C MET A 309 -0.49 -9.31 -8.23
N ALA A 310 0.51 -9.03 -7.41
CA ALA A 310 0.55 -7.86 -6.53
C ALA A 310 1.78 -7.00 -6.83
N THR A 311 1.59 -5.69 -6.96
CA THR A 311 2.67 -4.73 -7.18
C THR A 311 2.67 -3.68 -6.05
N MET A 312 3.85 -3.43 -5.49
CA MET A 312 4.09 -2.57 -4.32
C MET A 312 5.19 -1.56 -4.63
N HIS A 313 4.95 -0.27 -4.44
CA HIS A 313 5.94 0.80 -4.69
C HIS A 313 6.02 1.79 -3.51
N ALA A 314 7.24 2.16 -3.12
CA ALA A 314 7.53 3.09 -2.02
C ALA A 314 6.82 2.77 -0.68
N LEU A 315 6.43 1.51 -0.47
CA LEU A 315 5.67 1.07 0.71
C LEU A 315 6.49 1.04 2.01
N LEU A 316 7.82 0.93 1.88
CA LEU A 316 8.78 1.13 2.97
C LEU A 316 9.25 2.60 3.11
N ALA A 317 8.73 3.51 2.27
CA ALA A 317 9.13 4.92 2.18
C ALA A 317 10.67 5.10 2.10
N ALA A 318 11.31 4.26 1.29
CA ALA A 318 12.76 4.09 1.33
C ALA A 318 13.52 5.24 0.65
N ASP A 319 14.29 5.99 1.44
CA ASP A 319 15.25 6.97 0.95
C ASP A 319 16.32 6.29 0.08
N ALA A 320 16.83 6.99 -0.93
CA ALA A 320 17.81 6.43 -1.86
C ALA A 320 19.14 6.10 -1.14
N GLY A 321 19.39 4.81 -0.93
CA GLY A 321 20.55 4.29 -0.19
C GLY A 321 20.20 3.64 1.16
N GLN A 322 18.93 3.63 1.58
CA GLN A 322 18.52 2.88 2.77
C GLN A 322 18.80 1.38 2.62
N THR A 323 19.29 0.77 3.70
CA THR A 323 19.48 -0.68 3.83
C THR A 323 18.60 -1.28 4.91
N ILE A 324 18.23 -2.56 4.76
CA ILE A 324 17.72 -3.42 5.82
C ILE A 324 18.77 -4.45 6.24
N THR A 325 18.97 -4.62 7.55
CA THR A 325 19.82 -5.67 8.09
C THR A 325 19.09 -7.01 8.06
N VAL A 326 19.52 -7.92 7.19
CA VAL A 326 19.01 -9.30 7.09
C VAL A 326 19.98 -10.22 7.84
N PRO A 327 19.59 -10.83 8.98
CA PRO A 327 20.48 -11.69 9.75
C PRO A 327 21.01 -12.85 8.90
N GLY A 328 22.34 -12.99 8.84
CA GLY A 328 23.04 -13.95 7.99
C GLY A 328 23.54 -13.41 6.64
N ALA A 329 22.98 -12.29 6.15
CA ALA A 329 23.40 -11.61 4.92
C ALA A 329 23.90 -10.16 5.11
N GLY A 330 23.74 -9.59 6.32
CA GLY A 330 24.19 -8.24 6.63
C GLY A 330 23.24 -7.15 6.14
N ALA A 331 23.76 -5.95 5.86
CA ALA A 331 22.98 -4.81 5.39
C ALA A 331 22.77 -4.89 3.87
N LEU A 332 21.51 -5.07 3.44
CA LEU A 332 21.10 -5.17 2.04
C LEU A 332 20.26 -3.96 1.64
N PRO A 333 20.43 -3.39 0.42
CA PRO A 333 19.69 -2.21 -0.02
C PRO A 333 18.19 -2.49 -0.15
N VAL A 334 17.34 -1.51 0.16
CA VAL A 334 15.88 -1.66 0.06
C VAL A 334 15.43 -1.53 -1.41
N PRO A 335 14.59 -2.45 -1.95
CA PRO A 335 13.98 -2.28 -3.26
C PRO A 335 12.93 -1.16 -3.24
N GLY A 336 12.92 -0.31 -4.28
CA GLY A 336 11.93 0.76 -4.43
C GLY A 336 10.57 0.26 -4.92
N GLY A 337 10.59 -0.79 -5.75
CA GLY A 337 9.43 -1.52 -6.24
C GLY A 337 9.54 -3.02 -5.98
N MET A 338 8.41 -3.67 -5.72
CA MET A 338 8.30 -5.12 -5.51
C MET A 338 7.06 -5.67 -6.23
N GLY A 339 7.27 -6.62 -7.12
CA GLY A 339 6.22 -7.39 -7.78
C GLY A 339 6.16 -8.82 -7.23
N LEU A 340 4.95 -9.34 -7.04
CA LEU A 340 4.65 -10.69 -6.62
C LEU A 340 3.70 -11.30 -7.65
N PHE A 341 4.01 -12.50 -8.13
CA PHE A 341 3.20 -13.25 -9.09
C PHE A 341 3.02 -14.66 -8.54
N VAL A 342 1.82 -15.23 -8.66
CA VAL A 342 1.55 -16.62 -8.28
C VAL A 342 0.86 -17.31 -9.46
N ALA A 343 1.53 -18.30 -10.03
CA ALA A 343 0.99 -19.21 -11.03
C ALA A 343 0.68 -20.57 -10.40
N LEU A 344 -0.33 -21.27 -10.93
CA LEU A 344 -0.73 -22.61 -10.45
C LEU A 344 -0.42 -23.74 -11.46
N GLU A 345 -0.25 -23.39 -12.73
CA GLU A 345 -0.06 -24.33 -13.84
C GLU A 345 1.15 -23.93 -14.69
N PRO A 346 1.90 -24.89 -15.28
CA PRO A 346 1.80 -26.33 -15.07
C PRO A 346 2.31 -26.79 -13.68
N ALA A 347 2.82 -25.86 -12.87
CA ALA A 347 3.22 -26.10 -11.47
C ALA A 347 2.96 -24.85 -10.62
N PHE A 348 2.86 -25.01 -9.30
CA PHE A 348 2.74 -23.88 -8.40
C PHE A 348 4.07 -23.12 -8.33
N VAL A 349 4.11 -21.88 -8.82
CA VAL A 349 5.29 -21.03 -8.76
C VAL A 349 4.90 -19.67 -8.22
N THR A 350 5.54 -19.26 -7.13
CA THR A 350 5.54 -17.85 -6.72
C THR A 350 6.79 -17.17 -7.25
N THR A 351 6.65 -16.04 -7.93
CA THR A 351 7.76 -15.23 -8.45
C THR A 351 7.75 -13.87 -7.75
N LEU A 352 8.89 -13.48 -7.19
CA LEU A 352 9.13 -12.19 -6.56
C LEU A 352 10.11 -11.39 -7.43
N ARG A 353 9.68 -10.23 -7.94
CA ARG A 353 10.51 -9.27 -8.68
C ARG A 353 10.86 -8.12 -7.75
N LEU A 354 12.14 -7.87 -7.52
CA LEU A 354 12.65 -6.79 -6.67
C LEU A 354 13.34 -5.75 -7.56
N GLN A 355 12.79 -4.54 -7.63
CA GLN A 355 13.30 -3.44 -8.44
C GLN A 355 14.04 -2.43 -7.56
N PHE A 356 15.30 -2.17 -7.89
CA PHE A 356 16.20 -1.30 -7.13
C PHE A 356 16.47 0.01 -7.88
N SER A 357 17.11 0.98 -7.22
CA SER A 357 17.57 2.22 -7.87
C SER A 357 18.89 2.07 -8.66
N ARG A 358 19.61 0.94 -8.51
CA ARG A 358 20.90 0.66 -9.15
C ARG A 358 21.07 -0.85 -9.39
N ALA A 359 21.74 -1.25 -10.47
CA ALA A 359 22.05 -2.66 -10.77
C ALA A 359 22.96 -3.33 -9.71
N GLU A 360 23.86 -2.56 -9.10
CA GLU A 360 24.71 -3.01 -7.99
C GLU A 360 23.89 -3.54 -6.79
N ALA A 361 22.71 -2.96 -6.54
CA ALA A 361 21.83 -3.40 -5.46
C ALA A 361 21.18 -4.75 -5.77
N ALA A 362 20.78 -4.98 -7.02
CA ALA A 362 20.30 -6.29 -7.48
C ALA A 362 21.41 -7.35 -7.40
N ARG A 363 22.66 -6.99 -7.78
CA ARG A 363 23.85 -7.85 -7.61
C ARG A 363 24.15 -8.18 -6.15
N ALA A 364 24.06 -7.21 -5.24
CA ALA A 364 24.27 -7.42 -3.82
C ALA A 364 23.28 -8.44 -3.24
N TRP A 365 21.99 -8.33 -3.57
CA TRP A 365 21.00 -9.32 -3.18
C TRP A 365 21.25 -10.70 -3.81
N ALA A 366 21.52 -10.76 -5.11
CA ALA A 366 21.78 -12.02 -5.82
C ALA A 366 22.97 -12.80 -5.21
N LYS A 367 24.01 -12.09 -4.74
CA LYS A 367 25.16 -12.68 -4.05
C LYS A 367 24.79 -13.35 -2.72
N GLU A 368 23.86 -12.78 -1.95
CA GLU A 368 23.53 -13.26 -0.61
C GLU A 368 22.36 -14.27 -0.57
N ILE A 369 21.53 -14.39 -1.63
CA ILE A 369 20.45 -15.39 -1.68
C ILE A 369 20.94 -16.82 -1.39
N PRO A 370 22.08 -17.32 -1.91
CA PRO A 370 22.57 -18.66 -1.56
C PRO A 370 22.92 -18.84 -0.08
N ALA A 371 23.34 -17.76 0.62
CA ALA A 371 23.60 -17.81 2.06
C ALA A 371 22.28 -17.90 2.84
N LEU A 372 21.31 -17.04 2.49
CA LEU A 372 19.96 -17.07 3.03
C LEU A 372 19.31 -18.44 2.79
N GLN A 373 19.36 -18.98 1.58
CA GLN A 373 18.76 -20.29 1.24
C GLN A 373 19.24 -21.43 2.15
N ARG A 374 20.53 -21.47 2.51
CA ARG A 374 21.10 -22.45 3.45
C ARG A 374 20.66 -22.22 4.89
N GLN A 375 20.55 -20.96 5.32
CA GLN A 375 20.08 -20.59 6.66
C GLN A 375 18.59 -20.88 6.85
N PHE A 376 17.78 -20.62 5.83
CA PHE A 376 16.35 -20.91 5.80
C PHE A 376 16.08 -22.42 5.77
N SER A 377 16.80 -23.20 4.94
CA SER A 377 16.57 -24.65 4.82
C SER A 377 16.96 -25.43 6.09
N THR A 378 17.84 -24.89 6.91
CA THR A 378 18.28 -25.47 8.20
C THR A 378 17.46 -24.99 9.41
N HIS A 379 16.48 -24.10 9.22
CA HIS A 379 15.67 -23.59 10.33
C HIS A 379 14.65 -24.62 10.85
N PRO A 380 14.59 -24.89 12.18
CA PRO A 380 13.53 -25.67 12.81
C PRO A 380 12.09 -25.43 12.32
N VAL A 381 11.58 -24.19 12.17
CA VAL A 381 10.19 -24.03 11.68
C VAL A 381 10.05 -24.48 10.22
N VAL A 382 11.03 -24.20 9.36
CA VAL A 382 11.01 -24.58 7.94
C VAL A 382 11.14 -26.11 7.76
N LEU A 383 11.95 -26.76 8.60
CA LEU A 383 12.07 -28.21 8.67
C LEU A 383 10.76 -28.85 9.18
N LEU A 384 10.23 -28.37 10.31
CA LEU A 384 9.01 -28.92 10.94
C LEU A 384 7.74 -28.66 10.13
N SER A 385 7.68 -27.59 9.33
CA SER A 385 6.58 -27.36 8.37
C SER A 385 6.73 -28.15 7.07
N GLY A 386 7.84 -28.89 6.88
CA GLY A 386 8.14 -29.64 5.66
C GLY A 386 8.49 -28.76 4.45
N MET A 387 8.91 -27.51 4.67
CA MET A 387 9.13 -26.50 3.63
C MET A 387 10.59 -26.38 3.16
N ALA A 388 11.53 -27.11 3.79
CA ALA A 388 12.94 -27.12 3.42
C ALA A 388 13.17 -27.56 1.96
N GLY A 389 12.32 -28.44 1.42
CA GLY A 389 12.32 -28.84 0.01
C GLY A 389 12.05 -27.66 -0.94
N ALA A 390 11.03 -26.86 -0.66
CA ALA A 390 10.75 -25.64 -1.44
C ALA A 390 11.89 -24.63 -1.38
N VAL A 391 12.47 -24.40 -0.18
CA VAL A 391 13.63 -23.52 -0.03
C VAL A 391 14.82 -24.03 -0.87
N GLY A 392 15.08 -25.34 -0.86
CA GLY A 392 16.13 -25.96 -1.67
C GLY A 392 15.94 -25.85 -3.19
N ARG A 393 14.73 -25.52 -3.68
CA ARG A 393 14.42 -25.34 -5.10
C ARG A 393 14.26 -23.87 -5.53
N VAL A 394 14.49 -22.91 -4.63
CA VAL A 394 14.47 -21.48 -4.97
C VAL A 394 15.56 -21.19 -6.00
N THR A 395 15.19 -20.53 -7.08
CA THR A 395 16.10 -20.01 -8.11
C THR A 395 15.99 -18.49 -8.19
N PHE A 396 17.02 -17.83 -8.71
CA PHE A 396 17.03 -16.38 -8.88
C PHE A 396 17.90 -15.99 -10.07
N GLU A 397 17.54 -14.89 -10.72
CA GLU A 397 18.23 -14.31 -11.87
C GLU A 397 18.10 -12.79 -11.84
N ILE A 398 19.15 -12.08 -12.25
CA ILE A 398 19.03 -10.66 -12.59
C ILE A 398 18.46 -10.62 -14.00
N GLU A 399 17.42 -9.80 -14.21
CA GLU A 399 16.71 -9.72 -15.48
C GLU A 399 17.64 -9.21 -16.59
N ALA A 400 17.51 -9.72 -17.82
CA ALA A 400 18.27 -9.18 -18.95
C ALA A 400 17.60 -7.90 -19.47
N SER A 401 18.37 -6.89 -19.86
CA SER A 401 17.81 -5.72 -20.53
C SER A 401 17.35 -6.10 -21.94
N PRO A 402 16.10 -5.80 -22.35
CA PRO A 402 15.61 -6.12 -23.69
C PRO A 402 16.37 -5.38 -24.80
N GLU A 403 16.96 -4.21 -24.48
CA GLU A 403 17.74 -3.40 -25.43
C GLU A 403 19.26 -3.68 -25.38
N GLY A 404 19.70 -4.70 -24.63
CA GLY A 404 21.11 -5.02 -24.46
C GLY A 404 21.90 -4.02 -23.60
N ALA A 405 21.22 -3.14 -22.85
CA ALA A 405 21.89 -2.35 -21.82
C ALA A 405 22.52 -3.30 -20.78
N ALA A 406 23.81 -3.08 -20.47
CA ALA A 406 24.64 -4.07 -19.78
C ALA A 406 24.17 -4.47 -18.37
N ASP A 407 23.30 -3.67 -17.76
CA ASP A 407 22.93 -3.72 -16.35
C ASP A 407 21.42 -3.46 -16.18
N THR A 408 20.67 -4.41 -15.58
CA THR A 408 19.33 -4.12 -15.06
C THR A 408 19.35 -3.97 -13.54
N ASN A 409 18.32 -3.27 -13.05
CA ASN A 409 18.06 -3.04 -11.64
C ASN A 409 17.00 -4.00 -11.07
N THR A 410 16.64 -5.09 -11.76
CA THR A 410 15.58 -6.02 -11.34
C THR A 410 16.15 -7.41 -11.05
N LEU A 411 15.89 -7.90 -9.83
CA LEU A 411 16.18 -9.26 -9.40
C LEU A 411 14.88 -10.07 -9.35
N VAL A 412 14.83 -11.17 -10.08
CA VAL A 412 13.71 -12.12 -10.12
C VAL A 412 14.07 -13.33 -9.26
N ILE A 413 13.19 -13.72 -8.33
CA ILE A 413 13.36 -14.87 -7.45
C ILE A 413 12.13 -15.77 -7.61
N ARG A 414 12.33 -17.03 -8.01
CA ARG A 414 11.25 -18.01 -8.22
C ARG A 414 11.26 -19.04 -7.10
N PHE A 415 10.07 -19.32 -6.58
CA PHE A 415 9.78 -20.26 -5.51
C PHE A 415 8.86 -21.38 -6.05
N PRO A 416 9.42 -22.41 -6.73
CA PRO A 416 8.64 -23.52 -7.27
C PRO A 416 8.24 -24.50 -6.16
N MET A 417 6.95 -24.76 -6.04
CA MET A 417 6.31 -25.50 -4.93
C MET A 417 5.39 -26.62 -5.43
N THR A 418 5.15 -27.62 -4.58
CA THR A 418 4.04 -28.55 -4.77
C THR A 418 2.74 -27.93 -4.23
N SER A 419 1.59 -28.41 -4.71
CA SER A 419 0.29 -27.95 -4.21
C SER A 419 0.14 -28.11 -2.69
N ASP A 420 0.72 -29.17 -2.10
CA ASP A 420 0.68 -29.41 -0.65
C ASP A 420 1.59 -28.45 0.14
N GLU A 421 2.76 -28.07 -0.40
CA GLU A 421 3.60 -27.02 0.20
C GLU A 421 2.88 -25.67 0.16
N ALA A 422 2.27 -25.32 -0.97
CA ALA A 422 1.48 -24.09 -1.14
C ALA A 422 0.25 -24.03 -0.22
N GLU A 423 -0.50 -25.14 -0.10
CA GLU A 423 -1.66 -25.22 0.81
C GLU A 423 -1.23 -25.04 2.27
N ARG A 424 -0.11 -25.65 2.68
CA ARG A 424 0.49 -25.48 4.02
C ARG A 424 0.93 -24.03 4.28
N ILE A 425 1.52 -23.35 3.29
CA ILE A 425 1.84 -21.91 3.37
C ILE A 425 0.57 -21.09 3.59
N LEU A 426 -0.46 -21.25 2.76
CA LEU A 426 -1.67 -20.45 2.83
C LEU A 426 -2.41 -20.68 4.16
N ARG A 427 -2.51 -21.93 4.61
CA ARG A 427 -3.08 -22.30 5.91
C ARG A 427 -2.29 -21.68 7.08
N LEU A 428 -0.96 -21.59 6.98
CA LEU A 428 -0.11 -20.90 7.95
C LEU A 428 -0.34 -19.38 7.95
N ILE A 429 -0.40 -18.74 6.78
CA ILE A 429 -0.70 -17.30 6.63
C ILE A 429 -2.03 -16.96 7.28
N THR A 430 -3.10 -17.67 6.92
CA THR A 430 -4.46 -17.44 7.44
C THR A 430 -4.51 -17.60 8.96
N ASN A 431 -3.85 -18.62 9.52
CA ASN A 431 -3.78 -18.81 10.97
C ASN A 431 -2.96 -17.73 11.68
N LEU A 432 -1.84 -17.27 11.11
CA LEU A 432 -1.05 -16.16 11.66
C LEU A 432 -1.81 -14.82 11.59
N ALA A 433 -2.56 -14.58 10.50
CA ALA A 433 -3.38 -13.38 10.34
C ALA A 433 -4.56 -13.37 11.34
N ARG A 434 -5.30 -14.48 11.49
CA ARG A 434 -6.31 -14.66 12.56
C ARG A 434 -5.71 -14.43 13.94
N GLY A 435 -4.56 -15.04 14.22
CA GLY A 435 -3.83 -14.90 15.49
C GLY A 435 -3.26 -13.51 15.74
N ARG A 436 -3.27 -12.59 14.77
CA ARG A 436 -3.00 -11.15 14.97
C ARG A 436 -4.26 -10.31 15.12
N LEU A 437 -5.36 -10.69 14.45
CA LEU A 437 -6.64 -9.97 14.49
C LEU A 437 -7.49 -10.28 15.75
N ALA A 438 -7.19 -11.37 16.44
CA ALA A 438 -7.77 -11.71 17.74
C ALA A 438 -7.03 -11.07 18.94
N ARG A 439 -6.18 -10.06 18.71
CA ARG A 439 -5.37 -9.34 19.71
C ARG A 439 -5.41 -7.83 19.49
#